data_AF-A0A1R4EEA7-F1
#
_entry.id   AF-A0A1R4EEA7-F1
#
_cell.length_a   1.000
_cell.length_b   1.000
_cell.length_c   1.000
_cell.angle_alpha   90.00
_cell.angle_beta   90.00
_cell.angle_gamma   90.00
#
_symmetry.space_group_name_H-M   'P 1'
#
loop_
_entity.id
_entity.type
_entity.pdbx_description
1 polymer ?
#
loop_
_entity_poly.entity_id
_entity_poly.type
_entity_poly.pdbx_seq_one_letter_code
_entity_poly.pdbx_strand_id
1 'polypeptide(L)'
;MIRGHVIELTPNNKQATYFANACGIARLAYNWALAQWQRQYAQDKAYRDACHIMGIDVDESKLLKPTQGKLRKQLNAIKRDKYPFMLEVTKCAPQLNACQLRDFITGRRKTTHFRA
;
A
#
# COMPACT_ATOMS: atom_id res chain seq x y z
N MET A 1 4.10 -17.69 27.61
CA MET A 1 2.98 -17.22 26.78
C MET A 1 2.37 -16.00 27.45
N ILE A 2 2.58 -14.79 26.92
CA ILE A 2 1.98 -13.57 27.48
C ILE A 2 0.54 -13.50 26.96
N ARG A 3 -0.45 -13.59 27.86
CA ARG A 3 -1.86 -13.32 27.52
C ARG A 3 -2.08 -11.82 27.58
N GLY A 4 -2.36 -11.20 26.43
CA GLY A 4 -2.76 -9.79 26.39
C GLY A 4 -4.19 -9.62 26.88
N HIS A 5 -4.46 -8.54 27.61
CA HIS A 5 -5.82 -8.16 27.96
C HIS A 5 -6.55 -7.63 26.72
N VAL A 6 -7.71 -8.19 26.42
CA VAL A 6 -8.64 -7.64 25.43
C VAL A 6 -9.58 -6.71 26.18
N ILE A 7 -9.51 -5.42 25.89
CA ILE A 7 -10.30 -4.38 26.54
C ILE A 7 -11.14 -3.70 25.45
N GLU A 8 -12.44 -3.58 25.67
CA GLU A 8 -13.31 -2.81 24.79
C GLU A 8 -13.00 -1.32 24.93
N LEU A 9 -12.91 -0.64 23.79
CA LEU A 9 -12.81 0.82 23.76
C LEU A 9 -14.22 1.41 23.77
N THR A 10 -14.47 2.37 24.66
CA THR A 10 -15.68 3.21 24.67
C THR A 10 -15.34 4.61 24.14
N PRO A 11 -15.21 4.78 22.80
CA PRO A 11 -14.77 6.04 22.23
C PRO A 11 -15.84 7.13 22.37
N ASN A 12 -15.40 8.35 22.68
CA ASN A 12 -16.25 9.53 22.55
C ASN A 12 -16.43 9.93 21.06
N ASN A 13 -17.36 10.85 20.78
CA ASN A 13 -17.67 11.27 19.40
C ASN A 13 -16.44 11.75 18.60
N LYS A 14 -15.49 12.44 19.25
CA LYS A 14 -14.25 12.90 18.61
C LYS A 14 -13.34 11.72 18.25
N GLN A 15 -13.17 10.77 19.16
CA GLN A 15 -12.37 9.57 18.93
C GLN A 15 -12.97 8.67 17.86
N ALA A 16 -14.29 8.47 17.87
CA ALA A 16 -14.99 7.68 16.87
C ALA A 16 -14.79 8.28 15.46
N THR A 17 -14.92 9.60 15.32
CA THR A 17 -14.65 10.31 14.07
C THR A 17 -13.20 10.14 13.62
N TYR A 18 -12.25 10.29 14.55
CA TYR A 18 -10.82 10.09 14.27
C TYR A 18 -10.51 8.67 13.78
N PHE A 19 -11.08 7.64 14.41
CA PHE A 19 -10.88 6.25 14.00
C PHE A 19 -11.51 5.95 12.63
N ALA A 20 -12.68 6.53 12.33
CA ALA A 20 -13.29 6.42 11.02
C ALA A 20 -12.39 7.04 9.94
N ASN A 21 -11.85 8.23 10.18
CA ASN A 21 -10.92 8.90 9.28
C ASN A 21 -9.62 8.09 9.08
N ALA A 22 -9.04 7.59 10.16
CA ALA A 22 -7.83 6.76 10.10
C ALA A 22 -8.07 5.47 9.29
N CYS A 23 -9.22 4.81 9.48
CA CYS A 23 -9.61 3.64 8.69
C CYS A 23 -9.80 4.00 7.21
N GLY A 24 -10.47 5.10 6.90
CA GLY A 24 -10.66 5.59 5.54
C GLY A 24 -9.32 5.86 4.83
N ILE A 25 -8.40 6.53 5.51
CA ILE A 25 -7.07 6.83 5.00
C ILE A 25 -6.25 5.55 4.78
N ALA A 26 -6.33 4.58 5.69
CA ALA A 26 -5.65 3.29 5.52
C ALA A 26 -6.15 2.54 4.28
N ARG A 27 -7.47 2.53 4.04
CA ARG A 27 -8.08 1.92 2.85
C ARG A 27 -7.64 2.64 1.57
N LEU A 28 -7.66 3.97 1.56
CA LEU A 28 -7.24 4.77 0.41
C LEU A 28 -5.75 4.53 0.09
N ALA A 29 -4.89 4.53 1.10
CA ALA A 29 -3.47 4.25 0.94
C ALA A 29 -3.22 2.83 0.39
N TYR A 30 -4.00 1.82 0.83
CA TYR A 30 -3.94 0.45 0.32
C TYR A 30 -4.34 0.38 -1.16
N ASN A 31 -5.51 0.91 -1.49
CA ASN A 31 -6.01 0.90 -2.87
C ASN A 31 -5.05 1.65 -3.81
N TRP A 32 -4.47 2.77 -3.37
CA TRP A 32 -3.43 3.47 -4.11
C TRP A 32 -2.19 2.60 -4.33
N ALA A 33 -1.67 1.96 -3.28
CA ALA A 33 -0.46 1.13 -3.37
C ALA A 33 -0.66 -0.08 -4.29
N LEU A 34 -1.83 -0.71 -4.24
CA LEU A 34 -2.17 -1.81 -5.12
C LEU A 34 -2.25 -1.38 -6.59
N ALA A 35 -2.89 -0.25 -6.87
CA ALA A 35 -2.96 0.29 -8.23
C ALA A 35 -1.56 0.62 -8.78
N GLN A 36 -0.68 1.20 -7.95
CA GLN A 36 0.70 1.46 -8.36
C GLN A 36 1.49 0.16 -8.58
N TRP A 37 1.28 -0.85 -7.73
CA TRP A 37 1.91 -2.16 -7.88
C TRP A 37 1.51 -2.82 -9.20
N GLN A 38 0.22 -2.88 -9.50
CA GLN A 38 -0.30 -3.45 -10.75
C GLN A 38 0.29 -2.76 -11.98
N ARG A 39 0.40 -1.42 -11.96
CA ARG A 39 1.02 -0.64 -13.03
C ARG A 39 2.50 -0.98 -13.22
N GLN A 40 3.28 -0.97 -12.14
CA GLN A 40 4.72 -1.29 -12.19
C GLN A 40 4.95 -2.73 -12.65
N TYR A 41 4.12 -3.67 -12.18
CA TYR A 41 4.19 -5.07 -12.59
C TYR A 41 3.85 -5.27 -14.07
N ALA A 42 2.80 -4.60 -14.57
CA ALA A 42 2.43 -4.68 -15.98
C ALA A 42 3.53 -4.11 -16.90
N GLN A 43 4.17 -3.01 -16.48
CA GLN A 43 5.32 -2.42 -17.20
C GLN A 43 6.52 -3.37 -17.20
N ASP A 44 6.85 -3.96 -16.06
CA ASP A 44 7.95 -4.94 -15.94
C ASP A 44 7.68 -6.18 -16.80
N LYS A 45 6.44 -6.68 -16.82
CA LYS A 45 6.03 -7.79 -17.69
C LYS A 45 6.18 -7.41 -19.17
N ALA A 46 5.67 -6.26 -19.59
CA ALA A 46 5.77 -5.80 -20.97
C ALA A 46 7.23 -5.62 -21.43
N TYR A 47 8.10 -5.12 -20.55
CA TYR A 47 9.53 -4.99 -20.82
C TYR A 47 10.19 -6.36 -21.04
N ARG A 48 9.94 -7.33 -20.15
CA ARG A 48 10.46 -8.70 -20.29
C ARG A 48 9.96 -9.38 -21.56
N ASP A 49 8.67 -9.22 -21.86
CA ASP A 49 8.06 -9.76 -23.09
C ASP A 49 8.74 -9.15 -24.34
N ALA A 50 8.99 -7.84 -24.35
CA ALA A 50 9.71 -7.16 -25.43
C ALA A 50 11.17 -7.63 -25.58
N CYS A 51 11.90 -7.78 -24.47
CA CYS A 51 13.27 -8.31 -24.48
C CYS A 51 13.32 -9.74 -25.04
N HIS A 52 12.35 -10.58 -24.66
CA HIS A 52 12.25 -11.95 -25.16
C HIS A 52 11.95 -11.98 -26.68
N ILE A 53 11.10 -11.08 -27.17
CA ILE A 53 10.81 -10.96 -28.61
C ILE A 53 12.04 -10.49 -29.38
N MET A 54 12.80 -9.53 -28.82
CA MET A 54 13.99 -8.96 -29.45
C MET A 54 15.26 -9.82 -29.28
N GLY A 55 15.23 -10.87 -28.46
CA GLY A 55 16.38 -11.73 -28.17
C GLY A 55 17.50 -11.02 -27.41
N ILE A 56 17.17 -9.97 -26.65
CA ILE A 56 18.13 -9.15 -25.89
C ILE A 56 18.11 -9.59 -24.43
N ASP A 57 19.29 -9.71 -23.82
CA ASP A 57 19.41 -9.97 -22.38
C ASP A 57 18.77 -8.86 -21.55
N VAL A 58 18.04 -9.29 -20.52
CA VAL A 58 17.28 -8.40 -19.66
C VAL A 58 18.23 -7.64 -18.73
N ASP A 59 18.40 -6.34 -18.98
CA ASP A 59 19.16 -5.45 -18.08
C ASP A 59 18.43 -5.29 -16.73
N GLU A 60 19.05 -5.77 -15.64
CA GLU A 60 18.54 -5.67 -14.27
C GLU A 60 18.33 -4.22 -13.79
N SER A 61 19.07 -3.25 -14.33
CA SER A 61 18.96 -1.85 -13.90
C SER A 61 17.60 -1.23 -14.25
N LYS A 62 16.99 -1.71 -15.34
CA LYS A 62 15.69 -1.24 -15.85
C LYS A 62 14.51 -2.01 -15.26
N LEU A 63 14.74 -3.00 -14.41
CA LEU A 63 13.65 -3.78 -13.82
C LEU A 63 12.86 -2.95 -12.79
N LEU A 64 11.60 -2.70 -13.10
CA LEU A 64 10.63 -2.14 -12.15
C LEU A 64 10.08 -3.27 -11.29
N LYS A 65 10.92 -3.89 -10.45
CA LYS A 65 10.45 -4.76 -9.37
C LYS A 65 9.77 -3.90 -8.31
N PRO A 66 8.43 -3.96 -8.16
CA PRO A 66 7.75 -3.17 -7.15
C PRO A 66 8.14 -3.68 -5.76
N THR A 67 8.41 -2.76 -4.84
CA THR A 67 8.84 -3.10 -3.47
C THR A 67 8.10 -2.21 -2.49
N GLN A 68 7.77 -2.77 -1.33
CA GLN A 68 7.16 -2.08 -0.19
C GLN A 68 7.81 -0.70 0.06
N GLY A 69 9.14 -0.67 0.13
CA GLY A 69 9.90 0.56 0.41
C GLY A 69 9.81 1.61 -0.70
N LYS A 70 9.79 1.19 -1.97
CA LYS A 70 9.65 2.09 -3.13
C LYS A 70 8.28 2.75 -3.16
N LEU A 71 7.20 1.96 -2.98
CA LEU A 71 5.84 2.48 -2.91
C LEU A 71 5.65 3.45 -1.74
N ARG A 72 6.24 3.15 -0.57
CA ARG A 72 6.19 4.04 0.59
C ARG A 72 6.92 5.36 0.33
N LYS A 73 8.07 5.34 -0.35
CA LYS A 73 8.79 6.56 -0.76
C LYS A 73 7.94 7.39 -1.73
N GLN A 74 7.35 6.75 -2.74
CA GLN A 74 6.47 7.41 -3.71
C GLN A 74 5.26 8.06 -3.04
N LEU A 75 4.56 7.33 -2.15
CA LEU A 75 3.43 7.89 -1.41
C LEU A 75 3.85 9.07 -0.53
N ASN A 76 4.99 8.97 0.15
CA ASN A 76 5.49 10.06 0.98
C ASN A 76 5.88 11.31 0.19
N ALA A 77 6.31 11.16 -1.06
CA ALA A 77 6.60 12.29 -1.94
C ALA A 77 5.32 13.02 -2.34
N ILE A 78 4.27 12.28 -2.74
CA ILE A 78 3.03 12.89 -3.25
C ILE A 78 2.03 13.31 -2.16
N LYS A 79 2.11 12.72 -0.96
CA LYS A 79 1.03 12.85 0.04
C LYS A 79 0.85 14.28 0.52
N ARG A 80 1.91 15.08 0.56
CA ARG A 80 1.82 16.49 1.01
C ARG A 80 1.00 17.32 0.03
N ASP A 81 1.12 17.05 -1.26
CA ASP A 81 0.46 17.82 -2.30
C ASP A 81 -0.93 17.27 -2.62
N LYS A 82 -1.05 15.95 -2.82
CA LYS A 82 -2.31 15.31 -3.28
C LYS A 82 -3.22 14.85 -2.15
N TYR A 83 -2.67 14.57 -0.96
CA TYR A 83 -3.41 13.95 0.13
C TYR A 83 -3.08 14.59 1.50
N PRO A 84 -3.22 15.93 1.65
CA PRO A 84 -2.82 16.63 2.88
C PRO A 84 -3.53 16.09 4.13
N PHE A 85 -4.78 15.63 3.99
CA PHE A 85 -5.57 15.00 5.06
C PHE A 85 -4.93 13.72 5.63
N MET A 86 -4.00 13.06 4.94
CA MET A 86 -3.24 11.94 5.50
C MET A 86 -2.34 12.33 6.67
N LEU A 87 -2.05 13.62 6.83
CA LEU A 87 -1.24 14.16 7.93
C LEU A 87 -2.05 14.40 9.20
N GLU A 88 -3.38 14.43 9.10
CA GLU A 88 -4.29 14.64 10.24
C GLU A 88 -4.41 13.39 11.13
N VAL A 89 -3.99 12.24 10.61
CA VAL A 89 -4.00 10.95 11.31
C VAL A 89 -2.59 10.45 11.57
N THR A 90 -2.49 9.52 12.51
CA THR A 90 -1.26 8.78 12.81
C THR A 90 -0.55 8.27 11.54
N LYS A 91 0.78 8.40 11.53
CA LYS A 91 1.71 7.84 10.52
C LYS A 91 1.43 6.38 10.16
N CYS A 92 0.89 5.59 11.08
CA CYS A 92 0.62 4.17 10.88
C CYS A 92 -0.53 3.93 9.87
N ALA A 93 -1.52 4.83 9.80
CA ALA A 93 -2.66 4.69 8.89
C ALA A 93 -2.21 4.66 7.41
N PRO A 94 -1.40 5.62 6.90
CA PRO A 94 -0.91 5.56 5.53
C PRO A 94 0.20 4.51 5.31
N GLN A 95 0.82 3.96 6.36
CA GLN A 95 1.86 2.92 6.24
C GLN A 95 1.30 1.49 6.20
N LEU A 96 0.06 1.32 6.62
CA LEU A 96 -0.63 0.03 6.63
C LEU A 96 -0.71 -0.57 5.20
N ASN A 97 -0.80 0.29 4.20
CA ASN A 97 -0.88 -0.09 2.79
C ASN A 97 0.19 -1.07 2.34
N ALA A 98 1.42 -0.88 2.81
CA ALA A 98 2.59 -1.57 2.33
C ALA A 98 2.78 -2.92 3.06
N CYS A 99 2.37 -3.01 4.33
CA CYS A 99 2.31 -4.29 5.07
C CYS A 99 1.17 -5.18 4.55
N GLN A 100 -0.02 -4.61 4.37
CA GLN A 100 -1.19 -5.34 3.89
C GLN A 100 -1.02 -5.84 2.45
N LEU A 101 -0.41 -5.04 1.58
CA LEU A 101 -0.12 -5.42 0.19
C LEU A 101 0.88 -6.59 0.12
N ARG A 102 1.93 -6.57 0.95
CA ARG A 102 2.88 -7.69 1.03
C ARG A 102 2.19 -8.98 1.45
N ASP A 103 1.28 -8.92 2.43
CA ASP A 103 0.50 -10.09 2.84
C ASP A 103 -0.40 -10.60 1.72
N PHE A 104 -1.01 -9.70 0.93
CA PHE A 104 -1.80 -10.08 -0.25
C PHE A 104 -0.93 -10.81 -1.30
N ILE A 105 0.22 -10.24 -1.67
CA ILE A 105 1.12 -10.82 -2.67
C ILE A 105 1.68 -12.18 -2.22
N THR A 106 1.98 -12.32 -0.92
CA THR A 106 2.45 -13.59 -0.34
C THR A 106 1.34 -14.61 -0.11
N GLY A 107 0.10 -14.32 -0.54
CA GLY A 107 -1.05 -15.21 -0.41
C GLY A 107 -1.63 -15.31 1.01
N ARG A 108 -1.13 -14.49 1.96
CA ARG A 108 -1.61 -14.46 3.35
C ARG A 108 -2.94 -13.73 3.51
N ARG A 109 -3.38 -12.97 2.51
CA ARG A 109 -4.72 -12.36 2.44
C ARG A 109 -5.36 -12.62 1.07
N LYS A 110 -6.67 -12.87 1.08
CA LYS A 110 -7.46 -13.10 -0.13
C LYS A 110 -7.99 -11.81 -0.78
N THR A 111 -8.08 -10.71 -0.03
CA THR A 111 -8.79 -9.51 -0.49
C THR A 111 -7.92 -8.66 -1.40
N THR A 112 -8.33 -8.55 -2.66
CA THR A 112 -7.69 -7.70 -3.67
C THR A 112 -7.96 -6.23 -3.40
N HIS A 113 -9.21 -5.80 -3.20
CA HIS A 113 -9.57 -4.38 -3.02
C HIS A 113 -10.45 -4.16 -1.77
N PHE A 114 -10.26 -3.03 -1.08
CA PHE A 114 -11.23 -2.58 -0.08
C PHE A 114 -12.35 -1.80 -0.78
N ARG A 115 -13.61 -2.21 -0.54
CA ARG A 115 -14.81 -1.49 -1.00
C ARG A 115 -14.89 -0.10 -0.35
N ALA A 116 -15.37 0.87 -1.11
CA ALA A 116 -15.66 2.24 -0.66
C ALA A 116 -16.94 2.27 0.18
#